data_AF-U2Z5U5-F1
#
_entry.id   AF-U2Z5U5-F1
#
_cell.length_a   1.000
_cell.length_b   1.000
_cell.length_c   1.000
_cell.angle_alpha   90.00
_cell.angle_beta   90.00
_cell.angle_gamma   90.00
#
_symmetry.space_group_name_H-M   'P 1'
#
loop_
_entity.id
_entity.type
_entity.pdbx_description
1 polymer ?
#
loop_
_entity_poly.entity_id
_entity_poly.type
_entity_poly.pdbx_seq_one_letter_code
_entity_poly.pdbx_strand_id
1 'polypeptide(L)'
;MTQDWSRFLTAGCDTATGPGQTPSGARDRLAAALADLGPGLGDVALRCCCYLEGMESLERRMGWSARSGKNVLRIALERLRRHYDATGGGEMIG
;
A
#
# COMPACT_ATOMS: atom_id res chain seq x y z
N MET A 1 -13.37 11.47 7.12
CA MET A 1 -12.06 12.08 6.80
C MET A 1 -11.24 11.02 6.08
N THR A 2 -11.34 10.94 4.76
CA THR A 2 -10.66 9.92 3.96
C THR A 2 -9.30 10.49 3.57
N GLN A 3 -8.20 9.90 4.05
CA GLN A 3 -6.88 10.36 3.67
C GLN A 3 -6.63 10.03 2.19
N ASP A 4 -6.35 11.05 1.37
CA ASP A 4 -6.02 10.88 -0.05
C ASP A 4 -4.58 10.39 -0.22
N TRP A 5 -4.40 9.07 -0.16
CA TRP A 5 -3.11 8.39 -0.32
C TRP A 5 -2.54 8.50 -1.74
N SER A 6 -3.36 8.82 -2.73
CA SER A 6 -2.94 9.10 -4.12
C SER A 6 -1.98 10.29 -4.21
N ARG A 7 -2.12 11.27 -3.30
CA ARG A 7 -1.21 12.42 -3.20
C ARG A 7 0.20 12.00 -2.78
N PHE A 8 0.32 11.01 -1.91
CA PHE A 8 1.61 10.46 -1.47
C PHE A 8 2.28 9.59 -2.54
N LEU A 9 1.50 8.98 -3.45
CA LEU A 9 2.03 8.16 -4.56
C LEU A 9 2.42 9.01 -5.78
N THR A 10 1.87 10.23 -5.90
CA THR A 10 2.10 11.13 -7.04
C THR A 10 3.17 12.19 -6.75
N ALA A 11 3.34 12.59 -5.48
CA ALA A 11 4.46 13.41 -5.04
C ALA A 11 5.63 12.50 -4.70
N GLY A 12 6.64 12.45 -5.57
CA GLY A 12 7.85 11.65 -5.35
C GLY A 12 8.51 12.00 -4.01
N CYS A 13 8.65 11.00 -3.15
CA CYS A 13 9.66 10.85 -2.10
C CYS A 13 10.27 12.15 -1.52
N ASP A 14 9.58 12.77 -0.56
CA ASP A 14 10.24 13.64 0.44
C ASP A 14 10.08 13.01 1.84
N THR A 15 10.83 11.94 2.12
CA THR A 15 10.88 11.38 3.49
C THR A 15 11.85 12.21 4.34
N ALA A 16 11.40 13.37 4.81
CA ALA A 16 12.13 14.15 5.82
C ALA A 16 11.81 13.59 7.23
N THR A 17 12.73 12.77 7.75
CA THR A 17 12.68 12.21 9.11
C THR A 17 13.02 13.30 10.15
N GLY A 18 12.04 13.69 10.98
CA GLY A 18 12.23 14.56 12.15
C GLY A 18 11.89 13.84 13.46
N PRO A 19 12.62 14.05 14.57
CA PRO A 19 12.48 13.26 15.78
C PRO A 19 11.31 13.75 16.63
N GLY A 20 10.19 13.04 16.54
CA GLY A 20 9.02 13.25 17.40
C GLY A 20 8.08 12.07 17.28
N GLN A 21 7.97 11.27 18.34
CA GLN A 21 7.07 10.12 18.43
C GLN A 21 5.62 10.57 18.29
N THR A 22 5.15 10.64 17.05
CA THR A 22 3.75 10.48 16.68
C THR A 22 3.60 9.03 16.18
N PRO A 23 2.40 8.52 15.88
CA PRO A 23 2.23 7.25 15.13
C PRO A 23 2.85 7.28 13.70
N SER A 24 3.83 8.16 13.46
CA SER A 24 4.70 8.24 12.28
C SER A 24 5.25 6.89 11.92
N GLY A 25 5.79 6.11 12.87
CA GLY A 25 6.42 4.82 12.56
C GLY A 25 5.50 3.80 11.88
N ALA A 26 4.19 3.86 12.09
CA ALA A 26 3.24 3.02 11.35
C ALA A 26 2.97 3.57 9.94
N ARG A 27 2.87 4.90 9.79
CA ARG A 27 2.69 5.57 8.50
C ARG A 27 3.94 5.45 7.61
N ASP A 28 5.13 5.61 8.18
CA ASP A 28 6.41 5.48 7.49
C ASP A 28 6.61 4.05 6.97
N ARG A 29 6.28 3.03 7.79
CA ARG A 29 6.29 1.62 7.35
C ARG A 29 5.33 1.36 6.19
N LEU A 30 4.12 1.89 6.27
CA LEU A 30 3.15 1.77 5.18
C LEU A 30 3.61 2.51 3.92
N ALA A 31 4.16 3.71 4.06
CA ALA A 31 4.68 4.49 2.94
C ALA A 31 5.85 3.77 2.24
N ALA A 32 6.79 3.22 3.02
CA ALA A 32 7.89 2.40 2.49
C ALA A 32 7.38 1.16 1.76
N ALA A 33 6.39 0.48 2.32
CA ALA A 33 5.78 -0.70 1.71
C ALA A 33 5.05 -0.36 0.40
N LEU A 34 4.33 0.76 0.35
CA LEU A 34 3.65 1.22 -0.86
C LEU A 34 4.64 1.70 -1.94
N ALA A 35 5.75 2.31 -1.53
CA ALA A 35 6.82 2.69 -2.45
C ALA A 35 7.48 1.46 -3.09
N ASP A 36 7.67 0.37 -2.33
CA ASP A 36 8.18 -0.91 -2.83
C ASP A 36 7.20 -1.61 -3.81
N LEU A 37 5.89 -1.50 -3.54
CA LEU A 37 4.86 -2.02 -4.45
C LEU A 37 4.79 -1.26 -5.78
N GLY A 38 5.07 0.05 -5.76
CA GLY A 38 5.00 0.93 -6.92
C GLY A 38 3.57 1.36 -7.31
N PRO A 39 3.46 2.33 -8.25
CA PRO A 39 2.18 2.85 -8.71
C PRO A 39 1.35 1.75 -9.40
N GLY A 40 0.09 1.62 -9.00
CA GLY A 40 -0.83 0.57 -9.47
C GLY A 40 -1.09 -0.50 -8.41
N LEU A 41 -0.08 -1.29 -8.02
CA LEU A 41 -0.22 -2.32 -6.98
C LEU A 41 -0.51 -1.72 -5.60
N GLY A 42 0.11 -0.58 -5.28
CA GLY A 42 -0.19 0.16 -4.04
C GLY A 42 -1.63 0.70 -4.02
N ASP A 43 -2.12 1.22 -5.14
CA ASP A 43 -3.48 1.81 -5.24
C ASP A 43 -4.57 0.73 -5.10
N VAL A 44 -4.41 -0.43 -5.75
CA VAL A 44 -5.38 -1.54 -5.62
C VAL A 44 -5.42 -2.11 -4.20
N ALA A 45 -4.26 -2.25 -3.55
CA ALA A 45 -4.19 -2.75 -2.18
C ALA A 45 -4.88 -1.79 -1.20
N LEU A 46 -4.61 -0.48 -1.31
CA LEU A 46 -5.26 0.54 -0.48
C LEU A 46 -6.77 0.58 -0.72
N ARG A 47 -7.21 0.61 -1.98
CA ARG A 47 -8.64 0.65 -2.31
C ARG A 47 -9.42 -0.55 -1.82
N CYS A 48 -8.88 -1.76 -2.03
CA CYS A 48 -9.54 -2.97 -1.60
C CYS A 48 -9.56 -3.09 -0.06
N CYS A 49 -8.43 -2.81 0.62
CA CYS A 49 -8.29 -3.07 2.05
C CYS A 49 -8.73 -1.89 2.93
N CYS A 50 -8.51 -0.64 2.51
CA CYS A 50 -8.79 0.56 3.30
C CYS A 50 -10.09 1.26 2.88
N TYR A 51 -10.39 1.32 1.58
CA TYR A 51 -11.62 1.93 1.08
C TYR A 51 -12.76 0.92 0.94
N LEU A 52 -12.49 -0.38 1.16
CA LEU A 52 -13.46 -1.46 1.04
C LEU A 52 -14.18 -1.43 -0.33
N GLU A 53 -13.47 -0.97 -1.36
CA GLU A 53 -14.00 -0.84 -2.71
C GLU A 53 -14.18 -2.24 -3.33
N GLY A 54 -15.37 -2.51 -3.87
CA GLY A 54 -15.66 -3.79 -4.51
C GLY A 54 -14.73 -4.06 -5.70
N MET A 55 -14.34 -5.32 -5.88
CA MET A 55 -13.40 -5.71 -6.93
C MET A 55 -13.86 -5.38 -8.35
N GLU A 56 -15.16 -5.46 -8.62
CA GLU A 56 -15.72 -5.07 -9.92
C GLU A 56 -15.52 -3.57 -10.22
N SER A 57 -15.65 -2.71 -9.20
CA SER A 57 -15.41 -1.27 -9.32
C SER A 57 -13.93 -0.98 -9.53
N LEU A 58 -13.06 -1.68 -8.81
CA LEU A 58 -11.62 -1.63 -8.98
C LEU A 58 -11.19 -2.02 -10.41
N GLU A 59 -11.72 -3.12 -10.94
CA GLU A 59 -11.44 -3.58 -12.30
C GLU A 59 -11.86 -2.54 -13.35
N ARG A 60 -13.07 -1.97 -13.22
CA ARG A 60 -13.53 -0.91 -14.13
C ARG A 60 -12.66 0.33 -14.08
N ARG A 61 -12.28 0.76 -12.88
CA ARG A 61 -11.47 1.97 -12.69
C ARG A 61 -10.05 1.80 -13.22
N MET A 62 -9.47 0.62 -13.05
CA MET A 62 -8.12 0.31 -13.53
C MET A 62 -8.09 -0.10 -15.01
N GLY A 63 -9.24 -0.22 -15.67
CA GLY A 63 -9.34 -0.71 -17.05
C GLY A 63 -8.95 -2.18 -17.20
N TRP A 64 -9.09 -2.98 -16.13
CA TRP A 64 -8.80 -4.41 -16.17
C TRP A 64 -9.97 -5.23 -16.67
N SER A 65 -9.66 -6.38 -17.27
CA SER A 65 -10.67 -7.37 -17.60
C SER A 65 -11.30 -7.96 -16.32
N ALA A 66 -12.57 -8.34 -16.40
CA ALA A 66 -13.31 -8.89 -15.28
C ALA A 66 -12.64 -10.16 -14.72
N ARG A 67 -12.69 -10.32 -13.40
CA ARG A 67 -12.07 -11.41 -12.62
C ARG A 67 -10.53 -11.39 -12.57
N SER A 68 -9.88 -10.37 -13.14
CA SER A 68 -8.42 -10.21 -13.06
C SER A 68 -7.97 -9.59 -11.74
N GLY A 69 -8.84 -8.79 -11.10
CA GLY A 69 -8.54 -8.04 -9.88
C GLY A 69 -8.06 -8.92 -8.72
N LYS A 70 -8.56 -10.16 -8.62
CA LYS A 70 -8.16 -11.08 -7.55
C LYS A 70 -6.69 -11.47 -7.66
N ASN A 71 -6.22 -11.75 -8.87
CA ASN A 71 -4.84 -12.16 -9.09
C ASN A 71 -3.90 -10.97 -8.87
N VAL A 72 -4.29 -9.77 -9.32
CA VAL A 72 -3.48 -8.57 -9.12
C VAL A 72 -3.41 -8.18 -7.64
N LEU A 73 -4.54 -8.21 -6.92
CA LEU A 73 -4.57 -7.98 -5.48
C LEU A 73 -3.72 -9.00 -4.73
N ARG A 74 -3.79 -10.28 -5.13
CA ARG A 74 -2.93 -11.33 -4.55
C ARG A 74 -1.45 -11.02 -4.74
N ILE A 75 -1.03 -10.63 -5.95
CA ILE A 75 0.36 -10.26 -6.25
C ILE A 75 0.79 -9.06 -5.39
N ALA A 76 -0.08 -8.05 -5.24
CA ALA A 76 0.18 -6.88 -4.39
C ALA A 76 0.41 -7.30 -2.93
N LEU A 77 -0.47 -8.15 -2.38
CA LEU A 77 -0.36 -8.64 -1.00
C LEU A 77 0.83 -9.58 -0.79
N GLU A 78 1.17 -10.41 -1.78
CA GLU A 78 2.36 -11.26 -1.73
C GLU A 78 3.65 -10.42 -1.70
N ARG A 79 3.72 -9.34 -2.49
CA ARG A 79 4.83 -8.38 -2.41
C ARG A 79 4.86 -7.66 -1.08
N LEU A 80 3.71 -7.22 -0.59
CA LEU A 80 3.59 -6.54 0.69
C LEU A 80 4.09 -7.42 1.84
N ARG A 81 3.72 -8.71 1.83
CA ARG A 81 4.23 -9.70 2.78
C ARG A 81 5.75 -9.83 2.72
N ARG A 82 6.33 -9.94 1.52
CA ARG A 82 7.80 -10.01 1.33
C ARG A 82 8.50 -8.76 1.86
N HIS A 83 7.91 -7.59 1.62
CA HIS A 83 8.44 -6.33 2.14
C HIS A 83 8.48 -6.33 3.68
N TYR A 84 7.38 -6.71 4.34
CA TYR A 84 7.36 -6.77 5.81
C TYR A 84 8.27 -7.87 6.39
N ASP A 85 8.40 -9.00 5.70
CA ASP A 85 9.34 -10.06 6.07
C ASP A 85 10.79 -9.56 6.04
N ALA A 86 11.16 -8.83 4.98
CA ALA A 86 12.50 -8.26 4.81
C ALA A 86 12.79 -7.05 5.72
N THR A 87 11.80 -6.24 6.06
CA THR A 87 11.99 -4.96 6.78
C THR A 87 11.86 -5.04 8.30
N GLY A 88 11.40 -6.16 8.87
CA GLY A 88 11.31 -6.27 10.33
C GLY A 88 10.30 -7.25 10.89
N GLY A 89 9.80 -8.21 10.11
CA GLY A 89 9.06 -9.35 10.65
C GLY A 89 9.83 -10.17 11.71
N GLY A 90 11.16 -9.97 11.81
CA GLY A 90 12.02 -10.56 12.84
C GLY A 90 12.12 -9.78 14.17
N GLU A 91 11.74 -8.50 14.23
CA GLU A 91 11.97 -7.63 15.40
C GLU A 91 10.69 -7.30 16.20
N MET A 92 9.64 -8.11 16.01
CA MET A 92 8.41 -8.05 16.82
C MET A 92 8.27 -9.26 17.77
N ILE A 93 9.35 -10.02 17.95
CA ILE A 93 9.52 -11.01 19.01
C ILE A 93 10.58 -10.44 19.97
N GLY A 94 10.13 -9.66 20.96
CA GLY A 94 10.98 -9.07 22.01
C GLY A 94 10.12 -8.46 23.09
#